data_AF-A0A959SSF7-F1
#
_entry.id   AF-A0A959SSF7-F1
#
_cell.length_a   1.000
_cell.length_b   1.000
_cell.length_c   1.000
_cell.angle_alpha   90.00
_cell.angle_beta   90.00
_cell.angle_gamma   90.00
#
_symmetry.space_group_name_H-M   'P 1'
#
loop_
_entity.id
_entity.type
_entity.pdbx_description
1 polymer ?
#
loop_
_entity_poly.entity_id
_entity_poly.type
_entity_poly.pdbx_seq_one_letter_code
_entity_poly.pdbx_strand_id
1 'polypeptide(L)'
;QWGSKRTGPDLARVGAKYPDSWHYYHMLDPTSMSPGSLMPAYPHLFTDVLDTTSTRSKVEAMITLGVPYEKEFVDQANAHLSAQSAKIVAELKAGGIDALQDREIIAMIAYLQRIGTDIKAAPGKTANIAK
;
A
#
# COMPACT_ATOMS: atom_id res chain seq x y z
N GLN A 1 5.31 6.22 10.00
CA GLN A 1 4.89 5.69 11.31
C GLN A 1 6.12 5.21 12.05
N TRP A 2 6.22 5.45 13.36
CA TRP A 2 7.32 4.94 14.21
C TRP A 2 6.79 3.85 15.12
N GLY A 3 7.52 2.74 15.23
CA GLY A 3 7.20 1.66 16.18
C GLY A 3 7.86 1.88 17.53
N SER A 4 7.24 1.39 18.59
CA SER A 4 7.82 1.35 19.96
C SER A 4 8.39 -0.02 20.33
N LYS A 5 8.02 -1.08 19.59
CA LYS A 5 8.47 -2.46 19.79
C LYS A 5 8.66 -3.18 18.45
N ARG A 6 9.56 -4.16 18.43
CA ARG A 6 9.83 -5.03 17.29
C ARG A 6 9.58 -6.50 17.64
N THR A 7 8.38 -6.98 17.36
CA THR A 7 8.09 -8.43 17.32
C THR A 7 8.47 -9.01 15.96
N GLY A 8 8.20 -8.26 14.89
CA GLY A 8 8.73 -8.52 13.55
C GLY A 8 9.81 -7.52 13.14
N PRO A 9 10.37 -7.66 11.93
CA PRO A 9 11.35 -6.72 11.37
C PRO A 9 10.79 -5.30 11.21
N ASP A 10 11.71 -4.33 11.13
CA ASP A 10 11.36 -2.93 10.87
C ASP A 10 10.85 -2.72 9.43
N LEU A 11 9.77 -1.92 9.27
CA LEU A 11 9.13 -1.67 7.98
C LEU A 11 9.59 -0.39 7.28
N ALA A 12 10.38 0.47 7.90
CA ALA A 12 10.66 1.83 7.42
C ALA A 12 11.34 1.88 6.04
N ARG A 13 11.86 0.74 5.54
CA ARG A 13 12.54 0.61 4.25
C ARG A 13 12.13 -0.66 3.48
N VAL A 14 10.91 -1.14 3.67
CA VAL A 14 10.42 -2.36 3.02
C VAL A 14 10.02 -2.15 1.55
N GLY A 15 9.71 -0.92 1.14
CA GLY A 15 9.25 -0.63 -0.21
C GLY A 15 10.25 -1.06 -1.29
N ALA A 16 9.74 -1.73 -2.32
CA ALA A 16 10.50 -2.35 -3.42
C ALA A 16 11.54 -3.40 -2.99
N LYS A 17 11.52 -3.87 -1.74
CA LYS A 17 12.41 -4.95 -1.28
C LYS A 17 11.93 -6.33 -1.73
N TYR A 18 10.61 -6.53 -1.72
CA TYR A 18 9.95 -7.77 -2.12
C TYR A 18 8.91 -7.48 -3.21
N PRO A 19 8.64 -8.44 -4.12
CA PRO A 19 7.59 -8.28 -5.12
C PRO A 19 6.20 -8.30 -4.48
N ASP A 20 5.20 -7.77 -5.19
CA ASP A 20 3.80 -7.77 -4.74
C ASP A 20 3.28 -9.16 -4.39
N SER A 21 3.70 -10.18 -5.15
CA SER A 21 3.37 -11.59 -4.89
C SER A 21 3.88 -12.09 -3.53
N TRP A 22 5.06 -11.65 -3.10
CA TRP A 22 5.59 -12.00 -1.79
C TRP A 22 4.74 -11.38 -0.69
N HIS A 23 4.37 -10.10 -0.83
CA HIS A 23 3.48 -9.44 0.13
C HIS A 23 2.10 -10.10 0.18
N TYR A 24 1.55 -10.47 -0.97
CA TYR A 24 0.29 -11.19 -1.09
C TYR A 24 0.32 -12.51 -0.32
N TYR A 25 1.29 -13.40 -0.62
CA TYR A 25 1.39 -14.68 0.07
C TYR A 25 1.76 -14.54 1.55
N HIS A 26 2.64 -13.59 1.89
CA HIS A 26 3.03 -13.38 3.28
C HIS A 26 1.88 -12.87 4.15
N MET A 27 0.94 -12.09 3.61
CA MET A 27 -0.27 -11.68 4.34
C MET A 27 -1.28 -12.82 4.48
N LEU A 28 -1.35 -13.72 3.50
CA LEU A 28 -2.24 -14.88 3.51
C LEU A 28 -1.75 -15.96 4.49
N ASP A 29 -0.48 -16.33 4.36
CA ASP A 29 0.21 -17.29 5.20
C ASP A 29 1.66 -16.84 5.40
N PRO A 30 1.95 -16.12 6.50
CA PRO A 30 3.30 -15.64 6.80
C PRO A 30 4.34 -16.77 6.89
N THR A 31 3.94 -17.98 7.28
CA THR A 31 4.86 -19.11 7.47
C THR A 31 5.31 -19.71 6.14
N SER A 32 4.50 -19.57 5.08
CA SER A 32 4.85 -20.00 3.73
C SER A 32 6.02 -19.20 3.14
N MET A 33 6.07 -17.90 3.40
CA MET A 33 7.09 -16.98 2.87
C MET A 33 8.27 -16.79 3.84
N SER A 34 8.03 -16.96 5.14
CA SER A 34 9.03 -16.84 6.20
C SER A 34 8.84 -17.98 7.21
N PRO A 35 9.53 -19.12 7.06
CA PRO A 35 9.42 -20.25 7.98
C PRO A 35 9.66 -19.82 9.44
N GLY A 36 8.75 -20.20 10.33
CA GLY A 36 8.80 -19.82 11.74
C GLY A 36 8.31 -18.40 12.05
N SER A 37 7.65 -17.72 11.11
CA SER A 37 7.03 -16.41 11.35
C SER A 37 6.02 -16.47 12.49
N LEU A 38 6.10 -15.50 13.41
CA LEU A 38 5.11 -15.28 14.47
C LEU A 38 4.02 -14.28 14.07
N MET A 39 4.07 -13.76 12.83
CA MET A 39 3.06 -12.86 12.33
C MET A 39 1.73 -13.61 12.18
N PRO A 40 0.60 -13.05 12.66
CA PRO A 40 -0.72 -13.60 12.35
C PRO A 40 -1.04 -13.52 10.86
N ALA A 41 -1.82 -14.47 10.35
CA ALA A 41 -2.40 -14.37 9.01
C ALA A 41 -3.52 -13.31 8.98
N TYR A 42 -3.70 -12.65 7.83
CA TYR A 42 -4.71 -11.62 7.61
C TYR A 42 -5.70 -12.01 6.49
N PRO A 43 -6.43 -13.13 6.61
CA PRO A 43 -7.28 -13.65 5.53
C PRO A 43 -8.44 -12.72 5.15
N HIS A 44 -8.93 -11.90 6.08
CA HIS A 44 -10.01 -10.93 5.83
C HIS A 44 -9.63 -9.90 4.75
N LEU A 45 -8.35 -9.53 4.63
CA LEU A 45 -7.90 -8.61 3.59
C LEU A 45 -8.14 -9.12 2.15
N PHE A 46 -8.28 -10.45 2.00
CA PHE A 46 -8.53 -11.10 0.71
C PHE A 46 -10.03 -11.22 0.39
N THR A 47 -10.88 -11.11 1.40
CA THR A 47 -12.35 -11.20 1.26
C THR A 47 -13.02 -9.84 1.25
N ASP A 48 -12.48 -8.90 2.03
CA ASP A 48 -13.13 -7.63 2.31
C ASP A 48 -12.95 -6.67 1.13
N VAL A 49 -14.05 -6.01 0.77
CA VAL A 49 -14.10 -4.99 -0.29
C VAL A 49 -13.66 -3.65 0.30
N LEU A 50 -12.75 -2.96 -0.38
CA LEU A 50 -12.28 -1.65 0.02
C LEU A 50 -13.37 -0.59 -0.16
N ASP A 51 -13.78 0.03 0.95
CA ASP A 51 -14.70 1.18 0.93
C ASP A 51 -13.96 2.49 0.60
N THR A 52 -14.22 3.04 -0.59
CA THR A 52 -13.63 4.29 -1.09
C THR A 52 -14.53 5.52 -0.91
N THR A 53 -15.68 5.40 -0.22
CA THR A 53 -16.62 6.51 -0.03
C THR A 53 -16.02 7.64 0.80
N SER A 54 -15.16 7.29 1.77
CA SER A 54 -14.47 8.23 2.68
C SER A 54 -13.14 8.77 2.16
N THR A 55 -12.68 8.37 0.97
CA THR A 55 -11.37 8.80 0.44
C THR A 55 -11.30 10.32 0.29
N ARG A 56 -12.35 10.93 -0.27
CA ARG A 56 -12.40 12.38 -0.53
C ARG A 56 -12.24 13.19 0.75
N SER A 57 -13.04 12.88 1.78
CA SER A 57 -13.01 13.59 3.07
C SER A 57 -11.69 13.39 3.81
N LYS A 58 -11.06 12.20 3.69
CA LYS A 58 -9.71 11.95 4.23
C LYS A 58 -8.66 12.83 3.56
N VAL A 59 -8.70 12.98 2.22
CA VAL A 59 -7.77 13.86 1.49
C VAL A 59 -7.98 15.33 1.86
N GLU A 60 -9.23 15.79 1.96
CA GLU A 60 -9.56 17.14 2.43
C GLU A 60 -9.04 17.43 3.85
N ALA A 61 -9.19 16.47 4.75
CA ALA A 61 -8.66 16.58 6.10
C ALA A 61 -7.12 16.65 6.09
N MET A 62 -6.45 15.85 5.26
CA MET A 62 -4.99 15.90 5.10
C MET A 62 -4.51 17.25 4.55
N ILE A 63 -5.21 17.83 3.56
CA ILE A 63 -4.93 19.18 3.06
C ILE A 63 -5.03 20.20 4.19
N THR A 64 -6.09 20.11 4.99
CA THR A 64 -6.33 21.01 6.14
C THR A 64 -5.22 20.89 7.19
N LEU A 65 -4.68 19.69 7.39
CA LEU A 65 -3.55 19.42 8.28
C LEU A 65 -2.18 19.82 7.68
N GLY A 66 -2.15 20.38 6.46
CA GLY A 66 -0.95 20.88 5.81
C GLY A 66 -0.18 19.85 4.97
N VAL A 67 -0.78 18.69 4.68
CA VAL A 67 -0.20 17.75 3.69
C VAL A 67 -0.31 18.39 2.30
N PRO A 68 0.78 18.46 1.52
CA PRO A 68 0.84 19.25 0.28
C PRO A 68 0.17 18.53 -0.90
N TYR A 69 -1.11 18.21 -0.79
CA TYR A 69 -1.95 17.82 -1.94
C TYR A 69 -2.44 19.06 -2.68
N GLU A 70 -2.58 18.95 -3.99
CA GLU A 70 -3.33 19.94 -4.78
C GLU A 70 -4.80 19.94 -4.32
N LYS A 71 -5.43 21.12 -4.29
CA LYS A 71 -6.78 21.27 -3.74
C LYS A 71 -7.80 20.45 -4.55
N GLU A 72 -7.59 20.38 -5.85
CA GLU A 72 -8.40 19.68 -6.84
C GLU A 72 -8.16 18.16 -6.81
N PHE A 73 -7.09 17.69 -6.14
CA PHE A 73 -6.77 16.26 -6.07
C PHE A 73 -7.87 15.44 -5.37
N VAL A 74 -8.65 16.06 -4.50
CA VAL A 74 -9.77 15.43 -3.78
C VAL A 74 -10.77 14.76 -4.73
N ASP A 75 -10.96 15.30 -5.94
CA ASP A 75 -11.89 14.78 -6.93
C ASP A 75 -11.24 13.68 -7.81
N GLN A 76 -9.91 13.63 -7.84
CA GLN A 76 -9.13 12.65 -8.59
C GLN A 76 -8.66 11.47 -7.72
N ALA A 77 -8.76 11.57 -6.39
CA ALA A 77 -8.19 10.61 -5.45
C ALA A 77 -8.60 9.15 -5.71
N ASN A 78 -9.89 8.91 -5.98
CA ASN A 78 -10.39 7.56 -6.27
C ASN A 78 -9.94 7.05 -7.65
N ALA A 79 -9.74 7.93 -8.63
CA ALA A 79 -9.18 7.56 -9.93
C ALA A 79 -7.71 7.14 -9.80
N HIS A 80 -6.92 7.88 -9.01
CA HIS A 80 -5.53 7.52 -8.71
C HIS A 80 -5.43 6.21 -7.92
N LEU A 81 -6.30 6.01 -6.92
CA LEU A 81 -6.41 4.75 -6.18
C LEU A 81 -6.66 3.59 -7.13
N SER A 82 -7.64 3.72 -8.03
CA SER A 82 -7.99 2.69 -9.02
C SER A 82 -6.83 2.40 -9.97
N ALA A 83 -6.14 3.43 -10.46
CA ALA A 83 -4.97 3.25 -11.32
C ALA A 83 -3.84 2.49 -10.59
N GLN A 84 -3.61 2.80 -9.31
CA GLN A 84 -2.61 2.12 -8.50
C GLN A 84 -2.98 0.65 -8.25
N SER A 85 -4.24 0.36 -7.91
CA SER A 85 -4.68 -1.02 -7.68
C SER A 85 -4.66 -1.85 -8.96
N ALA A 86 -5.04 -1.28 -10.10
CA ALA A 86 -4.96 -1.94 -11.40
C ALA A 86 -3.52 -2.34 -11.76
N LYS A 87 -2.54 -1.48 -11.46
CA LYS A 87 -1.12 -1.78 -11.67
C LYS A 87 -0.66 -2.97 -10.83
N ILE A 88 -0.98 -2.99 -9.54
CA ILE A 88 -0.61 -4.08 -8.63
C ILE A 88 -1.25 -5.39 -9.06
N VAL A 89 -2.54 -5.38 -9.42
CA VAL A 89 -3.23 -6.58 -9.93
C VAL A 89 -2.59 -7.09 -11.21
N ALA A 90 -2.17 -6.20 -12.12
CA ALA A 90 -1.46 -6.61 -13.33
C ALA A 90 -0.11 -7.27 -13.01
N GLU A 91 0.64 -6.74 -12.03
CA GLU A 91 1.91 -7.33 -11.56
C GLU A 91 1.68 -8.70 -10.89
N LEU A 92 0.65 -8.82 -10.05
CA LEU A 92 0.24 -10.09 -9.44
C LEU A 92 -0.16 -11.13 -10.50
N LYS A 93 -0.93 -10.71 -11.51
CA LYS A 93 -1.36 -11.57 -12.61
C LYS A 93 -0.17 -12.06 -13.45
N ALA A 94 0.82 -11.20 -13.70
CA ALA A 94 2.07 -11.61 -14.35
C ALA A 94 2.84 -12.64 -13.52
N GLY A 95 2.70 -12.61 -12.20
CA GLY A 95 3.21 -13.62 -11.27
C GLY A 95 2.31 -14.85 -11.07
N GLY A 96 1.22 -14.98 -11.84
CA GLY A 96 0.29 -16.13 -11.77
C GLY A 96 -0.75 -16.06 -10.65
N ILE A 97 -0.93 -14.90 -10.02
CA ILE A 97 -1.92 -14.68 -8.96
C ILE A 97 -3.11 -13.92 -9.55
N ASP A 98 -4.29 -14.54 -9.54
CA ASP A 98 -5.54 -13.86 -9.89
C ASP A 98 -6.13 -13.21 -8.64
N ALA A 99 -6.10 -11.88 -8.59
CA ALA A 99 -6.55 -11.08 -7.45
C ALA A 99 -7.57 -10.04 -7.90
N LEU A 100 -8.59 -9.83 -7.06
CA LEU A 100 -9.61 -8.82 -7.31
C LEU A 100 -9.10 -7.44 -6.87
N GLN A 101 -9.27 -6.44 -7.74
CA GLN A 101 -8.69 -5.10 -7.60
C GLN A 101 -9.26 -4.30 -6.41
N ASP A 102 -10.50 -4.60 -6.03
CA ASP A 102 -11.27 -3.94 -4.99
C ASP A 102 -11.06 -4.57 -3.59
N ARG A 103 -10.07 -5.45 -3.42
CA ARG A 103 -9.77 -6.08 -2.12
C ARG A 103 -8.81 -5.24 -1.29
N GLU A 104 -9.01 -5.23 0.03
CA GLU A 104 -8.16 -4.47 0.95
C GLU A 104 -6.67 -4.88 0.88
N ILE A 105 -6.38 -6.15 0.57
CA ILE A 105 -5.01 -6.63 0.38
C ILE A 105 -4.25 -5.82 -0.68
N ILE A 106 -4.93 -5.38 -1.75
CA ILE A 106 -4.29 -4.59 -2.81
C ILE A 106 -3.86 -3.22 -2.27
N ALA A 107 -4.70 -2.59 -1.45
CA ALA A 107 -4.37 -1.33 -0.79
C ALA A 107 -3.22 -1.49 0.22
N MET A 108 -3.18 -2.62 0.94
CA MET A 108 -2.09 -2.94 1.87
C MET A 108 -0.75 -3.10 1.13
N ILE A 109 -0.73 -3.83 0.01
CA ILE A 109 0.46 -3.98 -0.83
C ILE A 109 0.91 -2.61 -1.35
N ALA A 110 -0.01 -1.80 -1.87
CA ALA A 110 0.27 -0.44 -2.35
C ALA A 110 0.97 0.42 -1.28
N TYR A 111 0.47 0.35 -0.05
CA TYR A 111 1.06 1.06 1.08
C TYR A 111 2.48 0.56 1.37
N LEU A 112 2.67 -0.76 1.54
CA LEU A 112 3.97 -1.35 1.87
C LEU A 112 5.03 -1.06 0.81
N GLN A 113 4.66 -1.11 -0.48
CA GLN A 113 5.57 -0.81 -1.58
C GLN A 113 6.05 0.65 -1.58
N ARG A 114 5.27 1.56 -0.98
CA ARG A 114 5.65 2.96 -0.88
C ARG A 114 6.63 3.24 0.26
N ILE A 115 6.58 2.49 1.36
CA ILE A 115 7.32 2.83 2.60
C ILE A 115 8.83 2.88 2.37
N GLY A 116 9.44 4.04 2.65
CA GLY A 116 10.88 4.24 2.61
C GLY A 116 11.48 4.48 1.23
N THR A 117 10.67 4.50 0.17
CA THR A 117 11.12 4.76 -1.20
C THR A 117 11.51 6.23 -1.42
N ASP A 118 10.88 7.16 -0.72
CA ASP A 118 11.16 8.61 -0.81
C ASP A 118 12.59 9.00 -0.47
N ILE A 119 13.24 8.23 0.40
CA ILE A 119 14.60 8.52 0.87
C ILE A 119 15.62 8.31 -0.26
N LYS A 120 15.26 7.52 -1.28
CA LYS A 120 16.10 7.27 -2.46
C LYS A 120 15.91 8.33 -3.55
N ALA A 121 14.89 9.19 -3.45
CA ALA A 121 14.67 10.27 -4.41
C ALA A 121 15.68 11.40 -4.19
N ALA A 122 16.18 12.00 -5.28
CA ALA A 122 17.13 13.12 -5.20
C ALA A 122 16.52 14.32 -4.44
N PRO A 123 17.31 15.03 -3.62
CA PRO A 123 16.82 16.21 -2.90
C PRO A 123 16.30 17.25 -3.89
N GLY A 124 15.05 17.68 -3.72
CA GLY A 124 14.37 18.64 -4.60
C GLY A 124 13.31 18.04 -5.53
N LYS A 125 13.24 16.72 -5.67
CA LYS A 125 12.00 16.06 -6.09
C LYS A 125 11.20 15.78 -4.83
N THR A 126 10.43 16.77 -4.36
CA THR A 126 9.24 16.44 -3.56
C THR A 126 8.54 15.31 -4.30
N ALA A 127 8.28 14.18 -3.62
CA ALA A 127 7.42 13.17 -4.19
C ALA A 127 6.15 13.91 -4.61
N ASN A 128 5.93 14.06 -5.91
CA ASN A 128 4.74 14.69 -6.45
C ASN A 128 3.61 13.73 -6.08
N ILE A 129 3.00 13.97 -4.92
CA ILE A 129 1.77 13.32 -4.55
C ILE A 129 0.72 14.09 -5.34
N ALA A 130 0.57 13.67 -6.60
CA ALA A 130 -0.25 14.29 -7.64
C ALA A 130 0.21 15.70 -8.09
N LYS A 131 0.97 15.70 -9.18
CA LYS A 131 0.88 16.69 -10.25
C LYS A 131 0.39 15.97 -11.49
#